data_AF-A0A6N8FI63-F1
#
_entry.id   AF-A0A6N8FI63-F1
#
_cell.length_a   1.000
_cell.length_b   1.000
_cell.length_c   1.000
_cell.angle_alpha   90.00
_cell.angle_beta   90.00
_cell.angle_gamma   90.00
#
_symmetry.space_group_name_H-M   'P 1'
#
loop_
_entity.id
_entity.type
_entity.pdbx_description
1 polymer ?
#
loop_
_entity_poly.entity_id
_entity_poly.type
_entity_poly.pdbx_seq_one_letter_code
_entity_poly.pdbx_strand_id
1 'polypeptide(L)'
;MLTIQLKYGGFIMKKLVMSAIFLAAIFMISACAADNENEDENTSEHTENHSQDVESQPAMSQTDLVDKMSELDYVVYDFDVIYEETEFEGEIEDDDGIIEAEFYNPFEDVQSRGSEAFEAMFPILLELELNPDMSDEEAISTSLEAFNLPEDFLKATLEVVFTDGTEVDYVVKR
;
A
#
# COMPACT_ATOMS: atom_id res chain seq x y z
N MET A 1 30.87 34.72 10.58
CA MET A 1 31.17 33.36 11.07
C MET A 1 29.82 32.66 11.14
N LEU A 2 29.43 32.01 10.05
CA LEU A 2 28.12 31.37 9.91
C LEU A 2 28.41 29.89 9.65
N THR A 3 28.13 29.04 10.64
CA THR A 3 28.31 27.60 10.54
C THR A 3 26.96 27.00 10.17
N ILE A 4 26.81 26.63 8.89
CA ILE A 4 25.70 25.80 8.41
C ILE A 4 26.06 24.37 8.81
N GLN A 5 25.31 23.78 9.75
CA GLN A 5 25.41 22.36 10.05
C GLN A 5 24.49 21.61 9.10
N LEU A 6 25.09 20.99 8.09
CA LEU A 6 24.45 19.96 7.27
C LEU A 6 24.23 18.73 8.17
N LYS A 7 22.98 18.52 8.57
CA LYS A 7 22.55 17.27 9.22
C LYS A 7 22.36 16.24 8.12
N TYR A 8 23.45 15.53 7.78
CA TYR A 8 23.35 14.25 7.08
C TYR A 8 22.71 13.26 8.05
N GLY A 9 21.38 13.15 8.02
CA GLY A 9 20.65 12.01 8.57
C GLY A 9 20.91 10.83 7.64
N GLY A 10 21.51 9.77 8.17
CA GLY A 10 21.79 8.56 7.40
C GLY A 10 20.48 7.86 7.09
N PHE A 11 20.15 7.80 5.80
CA PHE A 11 19.11 6.96 5.23
C PHE A 11 19.44 5.49 5.56
N ILE A 12 18.77 4.91 6.56
CA ILE A 12 18.89 3.49 6.88
C ILE A 12 17.96 2.74 5.93
N MET A 13 18.46 2.54 4.70
CA MET A 13 17.86 1.65 3.72
C MET A 13 17.88 0.21 4.28
N LYS A 14 16.74 -0.28 4.81
CA LYS A 14 16.62 -1.63 5.37
C LYS A 14 15.25 -2.28 5.18
N LYS A 15 14.76 -2.35 3.94
CA LYS A 15 13.93 -3.49 3.48
C LYS A 15 14.61 -4.21 2.32
N LEU A 16 15.76 -4.82 2.61
CA LEU A 16 16.45 -5.79 1.75
C LEU A 16 16.27 -7.20 2.31
N VAL A 17 15.03 -7.66 2.50
CA VAL A 17 14.77 -9.08 2.77
C VAL A 17 13.41 -9.48 2.16
N MET A 18 13.48 -10.30 1.11
CA MET A 18 12.42 -11.21 0.64
C MET A 18 11.31 -10.71 -0.31
N SER A 19 11.70 -10.17 -1.47
CA SER A 19 10.97 -10.47 -2.72
C SER A 19 11.89 -11.18 -3.71
N ALA A 20 12.10 -12.48 -3.47
CA ALA A 20 12.87 -13.35 -4.34
C ALA A 20 12.33 -14.77 -4.30
N ILE A 21 11.15 -15.01 -4.90
CA ILE A 21 10.54 -16.29 -5.32
C ILE A 21 9.27 -15.86 -6.09
N PHE A 22 9.22 -15.79 -7.43
CA PHE A 22 9.15 -16.91 -8.38
C PHE A 22 9.61 -16.43 -9.76
N LEU A 23 10.79 -16.86 -10.20
CA LEU A 23 11.18 -16.80 -11.61
C LEU A 23 11.59 -18.20 -12.05
N ALA A 24 10.61 -19.04 -12.38
CA ALA A 24 10.80 -20.25 -13.18
C ALA A 24 9.46 -20.88 -13.58
N ALA A 25 8.91 -20.47 -14.74
CA ALA A 25 8.09 -21.36 -15.56
C ALA A 25 8.29 -21.01 -17.04
N ILE A 26 9.39 -21.56 -17.54
CA ILE A 26 9.80 -21.87 -18.90
C ILE A 26 8.71 -21.73 -19.98
N PHE A 27 9.03 -20.88 -20.96
CA PHE A 27 8.47 -20.85 -22.31
C PHE A 27 8.57 -22.23 -22.98
N MET A 28 7.44 -22.81 -23.36
CA MET A 28 7.32 -23.75 -24.47
C MET A 28 5.86 -23.83 -24.91
N ILE A 29 5.42 -23.09 -25.94
CA ILE A 29 4.50 -23.65 -26.95
C ILE A 29 4.90 -23.17 -28.35
N SER A 30 5.01 -24.20 -29.18
CA SER A 30 5.41 -24.32 -30.57
C SER A 30 4.66 -23.45 -31.57
N ALA A 31 5.41 -23.00 -32.58
CA ALA A 31 4.91 -22.58 -33.88
C ALA A 31 4.19 -23.73 -34.61
N CYS A 32 3.02 -23.44 -35.17
CA CYS A 32 2.56 -24.09 -36.39
C CYS A 32 1.81 -23.05 -37.23
N ALA A 33 2.30 -22.85 -38.45
CA ALA A 33 1.69 -22.03 -39.47
C ALA A 33 0.79 -22.92 -40.35
N ALA A 34 -0.40 -22.45 -40.69
CA ALA A 34 -1.04 -22.68 -41.99
C ALA A 34 -2.32 -21.82 -42.09
N ASP A 35 -2.34 -21.06 -43.17
CA ASP A 35 -3.38 -20.14 -43.64
C ASP A 35 -4.35 -20.89 -44.56
N ASN A 36 -5.68 -20.65 -44.44
CA ASN A 36 -6.66 -20.55 -45.54
C ASN A 36 -8.14 -20.52 -45.07
N GLU A 37 -8.74 -19.33 -45.14
CA GLU A 37 -9.92 -18.90 -45.94
C GLU A 37 -11.30 -19.63 -45.92
N ASN A 38 -12.34 -18.76 -45.81
CA ASN A 38 -13.77 -18.84 -46.21
C ASN A 38 -14.78 -19.40 -45.17
N GLU A 39 -16.02 -18.89 -44.98
CA GLU A 39 -16.84 -17.75 -45.45
C GLU A 39 -18.12 -17.74 -44.58
N ASP A 40 -18.70 -16.56 -44.31
CA ASP A 40 -20.11 -16.21 -43.98
C ASP A 40 -20.85 -16.93 -42.81
N GLU A 41 -21.75 -16.33 -42.01
CA GLU A 41 -22.86 -15.43 -42.35
C GLU A 41 -23.45 -14.75 -41.08
N ASN A 42 -24.15 -13.63 -41.31
CA ASN A 42 -24.78 -12.70 -40.35
C ASN A 42 -25.81 -13.30 -39.38
N THR A 43 -25.90 -12.77 -38.15
CA THR A 43 -26.98 -11.85 -37.72
C THR A 43 -26.99 -11.67 -36.20
N SER A 44 -26.95 -10.41 -35.80
CA SER A 44 -26.96 -9.84 -34.45
C SER A 44 -28.21 -10.24 -33.64
N GLU A 45 -28.01 -10.88 -32.49
CA GLU A 45 -28.92 -10.81 -31.35
C GLU A 45 -28.50 -9.63 -30.45
N HIS A 46 -29.39 -8.64 -30.37
CA HIS A 46 -29.27 -7.51 -29.47
C HIS A 46 -29.65 -7.96 -28.05
N THR A 47 -28.64 -8.32 -27.25
CA THR A 47 -28.77 -8.32 -25.79
C THR A 47 -28.19 -7.01 -25.30
N GLU A 48 -29.06 -6.18 -24.71
CA GLU A 48 -28.73 -4.91 -24.09
C GLU A 48 -27.70 -5.13 -22.97
N ASN A 49 -26.42 -4.90 -23.28
CA ASN A 49 -25.38 -4.73 -22.29
C ASN A 49 -25.60 -3.36 -21.64
N HIS A 50 -26.09 -3.38 -20.40
CA HIS A 50 -26.05 -2.24 -19.51
C HIS A 50 -24.59 -2.01 -19.09
N SER A 51 -23.81 -1.39 -19.98
CA SER A 51 -22.52 -0.82 -19.63
C SER A 51 -22.79 0.37 -18.71
N GLN A 52 -22.66 0.15 -17.41
CA GLN A 52 -22.42 1.24 -16.49
C GLN A 52 -21.09 1.86 -16.91
N ASP A 53 -21.20 3.10 -17.39
CA ASP A 53 -20.09 4.01 -17.63
C ASP A 53 -19.39 4.23 -16.28
N VAL A 54 -18.36 3.43 -16.00
CA VAL A 54 -17.45 3.68 -14.87
C VAL A 54 -16.57 4.83 -15.33
N GLU A 55 -17.00 6.03 -14.98
CA GLU A 55 -16.21 7.25 -15.11
C GLU A 55 -14.88 7.02 -14.38
N SER A 56 -13.84 6.74 -15.14
CA SER A 56 -12.50 6.50 -14.60
C SER A 56 -12.00 7.84 -14.07
N GLN A 57 -12.00 8.01 -12.74
CA GLN A 57 -11.33 9.14 -12.11
C GLN A 57 -9.85 9.11 -12.53
N PRO A 58 -9.26 10.26 -12.90
CA PRO A 58 -7.83 10.31 -13.17
C PRO A 58 -7.07 10.02 -11.88
N ALA A 59 -6.05 9.15 -11.95
CA ALA A 59 -5.14 8.89 -10.84
C ALA A 59 -4.50 10.21 -10.35
N MET A 60 -4.37 10.38 -9.03
CA MET A 60 -3.77 11.57 -8.45
C MET A 60 -2.32 11.78 -8.93
N SER A 61 -1.93 13.04 -9.08
CA SER A 61 -0.54 13.40 -9.36
C SER A 61 0.29 13.35 -8.08
N GLN A 62 1.62 13.25 -8.22
CA GLN A 62 2.51 13.31 -7.06
C GLN A 62 2.36 14.60 -6.25
N THR A 63 2.09 15.72 -6.90
CA THR A 63 1.87 16.99 -6.20
C THR A 63 0.60 16.94 -5.34
N ASP A 64 -0.47 16.34 -5.86
CA ASP A 64 -1.72 16.20 -5.09
C ASP A 64 -1.56 15.24 -3.91
N LEU A 65 -0.77 14.17 -4.08
CA LEU A 65 -0.45 13.21 -3.03
C LEU A 65 0.36 13.86 -1.91
N VAL A 66 1.40 14.63 -2.24
CA VAL A 66 2.21 15.38 -1.26
C VAL A 66 1.36 16.40 -0.51
N ASP A 67 0.49 17.13 -1.21
CA ASP A 67 -0.40 18.11 -0.58
C ASP A 67 -1.32 17.43 0.45
N LYS A 68 -1.90 16.28 0.11
CA LYS A 68 -2.72 15.47 1.03
C LYS A 68 -1.92 14.86 2.17
N MET A 69 -0.73 14.32 1.89
CA MET A 69 0.16 13.76 2.92
C MET A 69 0.47 14.78 4.02
N SER A 70 0.58 16.06 3.66
CA SER A 70 0.80 17.15 4.62
C SER A 70 -0.36 17.41 5.60
N GLU A 71 -1.53 16.80 5.38
CA GLU A 71 -2.66 16.82 6.31
C GLU A 71 -2.51 15.79 7.45
N LEU A 72 -1.60 14.83 7.34
CA LEU A 72 -1.32 13.82 8.36
C LEU A 72 -0.24 14.29 9.34
N ASP A 73 -0.26 13.74 10.55
CA ASP A 73 0.73 14.06 11.60
C ASP A 73 2.05 13.26 11.47
N TYR A 74 2.15 12.40 10.45
CA TYR A 74 3.31 11.54 10.17
C TYR A 74 3.68 11.53 8.68
N VAL A 75 4.96 11.28 8.42
CA VAL A 75 5.57 11.17 7.07
C VAL A 75 5.85 9.71 6.68
N VAL A 76 5.87 8.81 7.65
CA VAL A 76 5.88 7.35 7.44
C VAL A 76 4.83 6.74 8.36
N TYR A 77 3.99 5.88 7.80
CA TYR A 77 3.15 4.94 8.51
C TYR A 77 3.29 3.59 7.81
N ASP A 78 3.83 2.61 8.50
CA ASP A 78 4.05 1.27 7.96
C ASP A 78 3.54 0.23 8.97
N PHE A 79 2.43 -0.43 8.62
CA PHE A 79 1.73 -1.35 9.50
C PHE A 79 1.60 -2.75 8.90
N ASP A 80 2.34 -3.68 9.50
CA ASP A 80 2.35 -5.10 9.16
C ASP A 80 1.65 -5.93 10.25
N VAL A 81 0.71 -6.79 9.85
CA VAL A 81 0.07 -7.75 10.77
C VAL A 81 0.12 -9.15 10.19
N ILE A 82 0.86 -10.04 10.84
CA ILE A 82 1.09 -11.42 10.43
C ILE A 82 0.10 -12.33 11.16
N TYR A 83 -0.68 -13.10 10.40
CA TYR A 83 -1.56 -14.17 10.87
C TYR A 83 -0.99 -15.55 10.50
N GLU A 84 -1.67 -16.63 10.85
CA GLU A 84 -1.21 -18.00 10.54
C GLU A 84 -1.13 -18.29 9.04
N GLU A 85 -2.08 -17.80 8.25
CA GLU A 85 -2.21 -18.13 6.82
C GLU A 85 -2.07 -16.92 5.88
N THR A 86 -2.01 -15.71 6.42
CA THR A 86 -2.00 -14.46 5.64
C THR A 86 -1.31 -13.34 6.40
N GLU A 87 -1.05 -12.23 5.71
CA GLU A 87 -0.58 -10.97 6.30
C GLU A 87 -1.45 -9.80 5.83
N PHE A 88 -1.50 -8.74 6.63
CA PHE A 88 -1.99 -7.43 6.26
C PHE A 88 -0.81 -6.48 6.17
N GLU A 89 -0.80 -5.59 5.19
CA GLU A 89 0.22 -4.54 5.01
C GLU A 89 -0.48 -3.23 4.61
N GLY A 90 -0.18 -2.15 5.33
CA GLY A 90 -0.62 -0.80 5.00
C GLY A 90 0.53 0.17 5.20
N GLU A 91 1.06 0.70 4.11
CA GLU A 91 2.25 1.55 4.08
C GLU A 91 1.97 2.86 3.34
N ILE A 92 2.31 4.00 3.94
CA ILE A 92 2.50 5.27 3.25
C ILE A 92 3.82 5.91 3.70
N GLU A 93 4.59 6.42 2.75
CA GLU A 93 5.88 7.06 3.00
C GLU A 93 6.05 8.28 2.08
N ASP A 94 6.55 9.40 2.64
CA ASP A 94 7.08 10.52 1.87
C ASP A 94 8.61 10.43 1.77
N ASP A 95 9.09 9.86 0.65
CA ASP A 95 10.52 9.82 0.29
C ASP A 95 10.89 11.06 -0.54
N ASP A 96 11.28 12.14 0.16
CA ASP A 96 11.77 13.38 -0.44
C ASP A 96 10.80 13.99 -1.50
N GLY A 97 9.50 13.96 -1.22
CA GLY A 97 8.43 14.46 -2.11
C GLY A 97 7.90 13.43 -3.10
N ILE A 98 8.29 12.16 -2.93
CA ILE A 98 7.75 11.01 -3.64
C ILE A 98 6.92 10.20 -2.64
N ILE A 99 5.62 10.12 -2.86
CA ILE A 99 4.70 9.39 -2.00
C ILE A 99 4.67 7.95 -2.50
N GLU A 100 5.17 7.04 -1.69
CA GLU A 100 5.03 5.60 -1.87
C GLU A 100 3.87 5.11 -1.01
N ALA A 101 3.09 4.17 -1.54
CA ALA A 101 1.99 3.58 -0.81
C ALA A 101 1.71 2.15 -1.28
N GLU A 102 1.54 1.24 -0.33
CA GLU A 102 1.13 -0.15 -0.56
C GLU A 102 -0.03 -0.49 0.39
N PHE A 103 -1.06 -1.16 -0.14
CA PHE A 103 -2.18 -1.61 0.68
C PHE A 103 -2.61 -3.01 0.29
N TYR A 104 -2.37 -3.96 1.19
CA TYR A 104 -2.79 -5.35 1.09
C TYR A 104 -3.67 -5.71 2.28
N ASN A 105 -4.97 -5.90 2.02
CA ASN A 105 -5.93 -6.36 3.01
C ASN A 105 -6.56 -7.69 2.55
N PRO A 106 -6.14 -8.84 3.13
CA PRO A 106 -6.65 -10.15 2.73
C PRO A 106 -8.09 -10.40 3.17
N PHE A 107 -8.63 -9.59 4.09
CA PHE A 107 -9.99 -9.74 4.62
C PHE A 107 -11.04 -9.05 3.75
N GLU A 108 -10.60 -8.10 2.91
CA GLU A 108 -11.44 -7.35 1.97
C GLU A 108 -11.06 -7.58 0.50
N ASP A 109 -10.11 -8.49 0.23
CA ASP A 109 -9.56 -8.80 -1.10
C ASP A 109 -8.98 -7.56 -1.80
N VAL A 110 -8.33 -6.68 -1.02
CA VAL A 110 -7.70 -5.45 -1.53
C VAL A 110 -6.22 -5.69 -1.74
N GLN A 111 -5.75 -5.34 -2.94
CA GLN A 111 -4.33 -5.26 -3.26
C GLN A 111 -4.11 -4.08 -4.21
N SER A 112 -3.50 -3.01 -3.70
CA SER A 112 -3.28 -1.77 -4.46
C SER A 112 -1.93 -1.15 -4.14
N ARG A 113 -1.46 -0.27 -5.03
CA ARG A 113 -0.18 0.46 -4.89
C ARG A 113 -0.32 1.89 -5.41
N GLY A 114 0.60 2.76 -4.98
CA GLY A 114 0.68 4.15 -5.43
C GLY A 114 -0.58 4.94 -5.06
N SER A 115 -1.07 5.78 -5.97
CA SER A 115 -2.20 6.67 -5.71
C SER A 115 -3.46 5.93 -5.25
N GLU A 116 -3.73 4.72 -5.77
CA GLU A 116 -4.90 3.93 -5.39
C GLU A 116 -4.82 3.46 -3.93
N ALA A 117 -3.66 2.96 -3.50
CA ALA A 117 -3.42 2.57 -2.11
C ALA A 117 -3.52 3.79 -1.18
N PHE A 118 -2.89 4.89 -1.57
CA PHE A 118 -2.95 6.14 -0.81
C PHE A 118 -4.40 6.62 -0.65
N GLU A 119 -5.18 6.64 -1.73
CA GLU A 119 -6.60 7.04 -1.70
C GLU A 119 -7.45 6.19 -0.76
N ALA A 120 -7.19 4.87 -0.74
CA ALA A 120 -7.88 3.94 0.14
C ALA A 120 -7.53 4.16 1.62
N MET A 121 -6.25 4.39 1.94
CA MET A 121 -5.77 4.50 3.32
C MET A 121 -5.91 5.90 3.91
N PHE A 122 -5.75 6.96 3.11
CA PHE A 122 -5.77 8.34 3.56
C PHE A 122 -6.94 8.69 4.51
N PRO A 123 -8.22 8.37 4.20
CA PRO A 123 -9.32 8.71 5.11
C PRO A 123 -9.24 7.98 6.46
N ILE A 124 -8.73 6.74 6.49
CA ILE A 124 -8.53 5.96 7.73
C ILE A 124 -7.43 6.62 8.56
N LEU A 125 -6.32 6.95 7.90
CA LEU A 125 -5.13 7.52 8.51
C LEU A 125 -5.34 8.97 9.00
N LEU A 126 -6.20 9.73 8.33
CA LEU A 126 -6.59 11.08 8.75
C LEU A 126 -7.38 11.08 10.07
N GLU A 127 -8.15 10.01 10.34
CA GLU A 127 -8.92 9.85 11.58
C GLU A 127 -8.12 9.10 12.68
N LEU A 128 -6.98 8.50 12.33
CA LEU A 128 -6.17 7.69 13.22
C LEU A 128 -5.33 8.57 14.16
N GLU A 129 -5.65 8.52 15.46
CA GLU A 129 -4.92 9.26 16.49
C GLU A 129 -3.75 8.44 17.04
N LEU A 130 -2.52 8.72 16.58
CA LEU A 130 -1.28 8.16 17.13
C LEU A 130 -0.46 9.25 17.83
N ASN A 131 0.27 8.85 18.88
CA ASN A 131 1.24 9.72 19.53
C ASN A 131 2.47 8.90 19.99
N PRO A 132 3.66 9.51 20.04
CA PRO A 132 4.91 8.81 20.34
C PRO A 132 5.02 8.30 21.80
N ASP A 133 4.11 8.72 22.68
CA ASP A 133 4.09 8.31 24.09
C ASP A 133 3.21 7.06 24.33
N MET A 134 2.51 6.56 23.30
CA MET A 134 1.72 5.33 23.39
C MET A 134 2.61 4.12 23.71
N SER A 135 2.04 3.15 24.41
CA SER A 135 2.65 1.81 24.47
C SER A 135 2.46 1.04 23.17
N ASP A 136 3.31 0.03 22.94
CA ASP A 136 3.19 -0.89 21.82
C ASP A 136 1.78 -1.47 21.69
N GLU A 137 1.19 -1.90 22.79
CA GLU A 137 -0.17 -2.45 22.80
C GLU A 137 -1.24 -1.42 22.44
N GLU A 138 -1.13 -0.17 22.92
CA GLU A 138 -2.08 0.89 22.60
C GLU A 138 -2.00 1.30 21.13
N ALA A 139 -0.81 1.53 20.61
CA ALA A 139 -0.61 1.94 19.21
C ALA A 139 -1.07 0.84 18.24
N ILE A 140 -0.69 -0.41 18.49
CA ILE A 140 -1.10 -1.55 17.66
C ILE A 140 -2.62 -1.78 17.74
N SER A 141 -3.22 -1.72 18.94
CA SER A 141 -4.68 -1.89 19.08
C SER A 141 -5.44 -0.80 18.31
N THR A 142 -4.96 0.45 18.40
CA THR A 142 -5.57 1.58 17.68
C THR A 142 -5.51 1.38 16.16
N SER A 143 -4.37 0.94 15.63
CA SER A 143 -4.22 0.64 14.20
C SER A 143 -5.06 -0.57 13.75
N LEU A 144 -5.12 -1.65 14.55
CA LEU A 144 -5.98 -2.80 14.25
C LEU A 144 -7.45 -2.37 14.16
N GLU A 145 -7.92 -1.56 15.10
CA GLU A 145 -9.29 -1.05 15.13
C GLU A 145 -9.60 -0.18 13.91
N ALA A 146 -8.70 0.72 13.53
CA ALA A 146 -8.89 1.61 12.38
C ALA A 146 -9.06 0.84 11.05
N PHE A 147 -8.31 -0.25 10.88
CA PHE A 147 -8.40 -1.12 9.71
C PHE A 147 -9.40 -2.29 9.88
N ASN A 148 -10.13 -2.36 10.99
CA ASN A 148 -11.06 -3.45 11.34
C ASN A 148 -10.42 -4.85 11.27
N LEU A 149 -9.18 -4.98 11.73
CA LEU A 149 -8.39 -6.20 11.64
C LEU A 149 -8.64 -7.16 12.82
N PRO A 150 -8.60 -8.49 12.59
CA PRO A 150 -8.70 -9.46 13.67
C PRO A 150 -7.56 -9.38 14.70
N GLU A 151 -7.86 -9.68 15.96
CA GLU A 151 -6.87 -9.66 17.03
C GLU A 151 -6.06 -10.98 17.18
N ASP A 152 -6.40 -12.03 16.45
CA ASP A 152 -5.73 -13.34 16.49
C ASP A 152 -4.47 -13.41 15.61
N PHE A 153 -3.73 -12.31 15.55
CA PHE A 153 -2.44 -12.21 14.88
C PHE A 153 -1.31 -12.87 15.67
N LEU A 154 -0.27 -13.30 14.97
CA LEU A 154 0.98 -13.84 15.54
C LEU A 154 1.95 -12.70 15.90
N LYS A 155 2.05 -11.70 15.03
CA LYS A 155 2.89 -10.51 15.22
C LYS A 155 2.28 -9.32 14.52
N ALA A 156 2.29 -8.17 15.19
CA ALA A 156 1.97 -6.88 14.59
C ALA A 156 3.14 -5.93 14.79
N THR A 157 3.48 -5.18 13.75
CA THR A 157 4.53 -4.15 13.78
C THR A 157 4.04 -2.89 13.13
N LEU A 158 4.25 -1.77 13.81
CA LEU A 158 3.89 -0.44 13.32
C LEU A 158 5.13 0.45 13.45
N GLU A 159 5.65 0.92 12.32
CA GLU A 159 6.67 1.98 12.25
C GLU A 159 5.98 3.31 11.93
N VAL A 160 6.29 4.33 12.71
CA VAL A 160 5.78 5.69 12.48
C VAL A 160 6.92 6.69 12.58
N VAL A 161 7.07 7.50 11.53
CA VAL A 161 7.90 8.71 11.56
C VAL A 161 6.97 9.90 11.59
N PHE A 162 6.89 10.57 12.74
CA PHE A 162 6.08 11.78 12.93
C PHE A 162 6.68 12.97 12.18
N THR A 163 5.86 13.96 11.85
CA THR A 163 6.28 15.19 11.14
C THR A 163 7.33 16.01 11.90
N ASP A 164 7.47 15.83 13.21
CA ASP A 164 8.54 16.44 14.01
C ASP A 164 9.89 15.68 13.94
N GLY A 165 9.91 14.55 13.23
CA GLY A 165 11.05 13.66 13.04
C GLY A 165 11.24 12.63 14.15
N THR A 166 10.28 12.49 15.07
CA THR A 166 10.25 11.39 16.04
C THR A 166 9.94 10.09 15.30
N GLU A 167 10.76 9.06 15.51
CA GLU A 167 10.62 7.73 14.93
C GLU A 167 10.34 6.74 16.05
N VAL A 168 9.29 5.94 15.91
CA VAL A 168 8.89 4.93 16.90
C VAL A 168 8.47 3.64 16.21
N ASP A 169 9.06 2.53 16.67
CA ASP A 169 8.67 1.17 16.30
C ASP A 169 7.86 0.55 17.43
N TYR A 170 6.62 0.14 17.14
CA TYR A 170 5.77 -0.60 18.07
C TYR A 170 5.71 -2.07 17.65
N VAL A 171 5.89 -3.00 18.60
CA VAL A 171 5.94 -4.43 18.28
C VAL A 171 5.17 -5.27 19.30
N VAL A 172 4.10 -5.95 18.85
CA VAL A 172 3.38 -6.93 19.66
C VAL A 172 3.52 -8.33 19.06
N LYS A 173 3.77 -9.33 19.91
CA LYS A 173 3.85 -10.76 19.53
C LYS A 173 2.97 -11.57 20.48
N ARG A 174 2.21 -12.52 19.94
CA ARG A 174 1.29 -13.39 20.70
C ARG A 174 1.72 -14.86 20.64
#